data_AF-A0A7Y9FE15-F1
#
_entry.id   AF-A0A7Y9FE15-F1
#
_cell.length_a   1.000
_cell.length_b   1.000
_cell.length_c   1.000
_cell.angle_alpha   90.00
_cell.angle_beta   90.00
_cell.angle_gamma   90.00
#
_symmetry.space_group_name_H-M   'P 1'
#
loop_
_entity.id
_entity.type
_entity.pdbx_description
1 polymer ?
#
loop_
_entity_poly.entity_id
_entity_poly.type
_entity_poly.pdbx_seq_one_letter_code
_entity_poly.pdbx_strand_id
1 'polypeptide(L)'
;MTTTTEQATTTDAPEGAGQHALDVLDRYGLLHSFDGPEHEDLIELATDLTGAELATITLVLPAEGVVRARVGSQVATIDAAESFTAVTVRDRLHPTVVGDMTADPRFADNPYVTGHHRVRAYIGVTVSSVEDEPIATVEVFDTRVREWTDRQVRHMTILGRMVEAHFELRRLLHEAFQGD
;
A
#
# COMPACT_ATOMS: atom_id res chain seq x y z
N MET A 1 33.99 9.49 36.40
CA MET A 1 33.07 8.33 36.37
C MET A 1 32.21 8.52 35.13
N THR A 2 32.55 7.79 34.07
CA THR A 2 32.02 7.85 32.71
C THR A 2 30.88 6.87 32.54
N THR A 3 29.75 7.29 32.00
CA THR A 3 28.82 6.44 31.20
C THR A 3 27.91 7.40 30.43
N THR A 4 28.26 7.75 29.19
CA THR A 4 27.97 7.05 27.93
C THR A 4 26.50 7.18 27.54
N THR A 5 26.28 8.16 26.67
CA THR A 5 25.16 8.33 25.74
C THR A 5 25.05 7.10 24.84
N GLU A 6 23.87 6.49 24.76
CA GLU A 6 23.56 5.47 23.75
C GLU A 6 22.58 6.11 22.75
N GLN A 7 23.14 6.47 21.59
CA GLN A 7 22.38 6.95 20.44
C GLN A 7 21.60 5.77 19.84
N ALA A 8 20.30 5.96 19.67
CA ALA A 8 19.47 5.09 18.87
C ALA A 8 19.98 5.13 17.42
N THR A 9 20.37 3.98 16.88
CA THR A 9 20.75 3.78 15.50
C THR A 9 19.50 3.81 14.62
N THR A 10 19.25 4.96 13.99
CA THR A 10 18.41 5.04 12.80
C THR A 10 18.99 4.10 11.75
N THR A 11 18.24 3.07 11.38
CA THR A 11 18.57 2.22 10.24
C THR A 11 18.30 3.04 8.99
N ASP A 12 19.32 3.73 8.49
CA ASP A 12 19.29 4.35 7.17
C ASP A 12 19.10 3.24 6.13
N ALA A 13 17.97 3.27 5.43
CA ALA A 13 17.90 2.62 4.13
C ALA A 13 19.02 3.23 3.27
N PRO A 14 19.75 2.44 2.45
CA PRO A 14 20.81 3.00 1.61
C PRO A 14 20.22 4.15 0.78
N GLU A 15 20.85 5.33 0.82
CA GLU A 15 20.35 6.59 0.24
C GLU A 15 19.86 6.43 -1.23
N GLY A 16 20.35 5.43 -1.97
CA GLY A 16 19.92 5.11 -3.32
C GLY A 16 18.63 4.28 -3.48
N ALA A 17 18.18 3.55 -2.45
CA ALA A 17 16.94 2.75 -2.55
C ALA A 17 15.70 3.65 -2.62
N GLY A 18 15.71 4.77 -1.88
CA GLY A 18 14.63 5.75 -1.93
C GLY A 18 14.55 6.45 -3.30
N GLN A 19 15.70 6.85 -3.85
CA GLN A 19 15.74 7.46 -5.18
C GLN A 19 15.29 6.48 -6.27
N HIS A 20 15.74 5.23 -6.20
CA HIS A 20 15.32 4.20 -7.15
C HIS A 20 13.80 4.01 -7.18
N ALA A 21 13.14 3.94 -6.02
CA ALA A 21 11.68 3.83 -5.96
C ALA A 21 10.97 5.02 -6.62
N LEU A 22 11.47 6.25 -6.43
CA LEU A 22 10.94 7.45 -7.07
C LEU A 22 11.12 7.41 -8.60
N ASP A 23 12.29 6.98 -9.08
CA ASP A 23 12.58 6.87 -10.50
C ASP A 23 11.66 5.84 -11.20
N VAL A 24 11.35 4.73 -10.51
CA VAL A 24 10.38 3.75 -11.00
C VAL A 24 8.99 4.36 -11.07
N LEU A 25 8.51 5.01 -9.99
CA LEU A 25 7.20 5.65 -9.98
C LEU A 25 7.04 6.73 -11.06
N ASP A 26 8.09 7.50 -11.33
CA ASP A 26 8.13 8.52 -12.38
C ASP A 26 8.03 7.90 -13.77
N ARG A 27 8.76 6.80 -14.04
CA ARG A 27 8.67 6.05 -15.30
C ARG A 27 7.26 5.55 -15.59
N TYR A 28 6.54 5.13 -14.54
CA TYR A 28 5.13 4.76 -14.65
C TYR A 28 4.17 5.96 -14.74
N GLY A 29 4.67 7.19 -14.61
CA GLY A 29 3.89 8.42 -14.65
C GLY A 29 2.98 8.64 -13.44
N LEU A 30 3.25 7.97 -12.30
CA LEU A 30 2.37 7.89 -11.12
C LEU A 30 2.59 9.03 -10.10
N LEU A 31 3.70 9.75 -10.20
CA LEU A 31 4.01 10.85 -9.27
C LEU A 31 3.12 12.08 -9.52
N HIS A 32 2.95 12.45 -10.78
CA HIS A 32 2.30 13.72 -11.16
C HIS A 32 0.87 13.56 -11.66
N SER A 33 0.55 12.40 -12.23
CA SER A 33 -0.80 12.08 -12.70
C SER A 33 -1.16 10.73 -12.10
N PHE A 34 -2.30 10.65 -11.43
CA PHE A 34 -2.83 9.35 -11.01
C PHE A 34 -4.36 9.32 -11.08
N ASP A 35 -4.99 10.49 -11.07
CA ASP A 35 -6.43 10.62 -10.96
C ASP A 35 -7.15 10.14 -12.24
N GLY A 36 -8.02 9.15 -12.07
CA GLY A 36 -8.86 8.56 -13.12
C GLY A 36 -9.92 7.63 -12.50
N PRO A 37 -11.16 7.63 -13.02
CA PRO A 37 -12.27 6.88 -12.44
C PRO A 37 -12.02 5.37 -12.39
N GLU A 38 -11.20 4.84 -13.29
CA GLU A 38 -10.87 3.42 -13.36
C GLU A 38 -10.24 2.86 -12.06
N HIS A 39 -9.48 3.68 -11.33
CA HIS A 39 -8.89 3.27 -10.06
C HIS A 39 -9.91 3.27 -8.92
N GLU A 40 -10.88 4.20 -8.97
CA GLU A 40 -11.98 4.24 -8.01
C GLU A 40 -12.90 3.02 -8.22
N ASP A 41 -13.21 2.67 -9.47
CA ASP A 41 -14.00 1.48 -9.83
C ASP A 41 -13.34 0.18 -9.31
N LEU A 42 -12.02 0.05 -9.45
CA LEU A 42 -11.28 -1.12 -8.96
C LEU A 42 -11.31 -1.22 -7.42
N ILE A 43 -11.30 -0.08 -6.72
CA ILE A 43 -11.35 -0.03 -5.26
C ILE A 43 -12.77 -0.23 -4.72
N GLU A 44 -13.78 0.27 -5.41
CA GLU A 44 -15.18 -0.07 -5.12
C GLU A 44 -15.39 -1.58 -5.24
N LEU A 45 -14.87 -2.20 -6.30
CA LEU A 45 -14.92 -3.65 -6.47
C LEU A 45 -14.20 -4.40 -5.34
N ALA A 46 -13.10 -3.85 -4.80
CA ALA A 46 -12.44 -4.43 -3.63
C ALA A 46 -13.37 -4.49 -2.40
N THR A 47 -14.12 -3.41 -2.14
CA THR A 47 -15.11 -3.38 -1.05
C THR A 47 -16.25 -4.35 -1.30
N ASP A 48 -16.77 -4.47 -2.53
CA ASP A 48 -17.85 -5.40 -2.85
C ASP A 48 -17.44 -6.87 -2.70
N LEU A 49 -16.24 -7.22 -3.18
CA LEU A 49 -15.75 -8.59 -3.17
C LEU A 49 -15.36 -9.08 -1.78
N THR A 50 -15.00 -8.17 -0.88
CA THR A 50 -14.56 -8.47 0.49
C THR A 50 -15.62 -8.15 1.55
N GLY A 51 -16.58 -7.30 1.20
CA GLY A 51 -17.55 -6.69 2.10
C GLY A 51 -16.94 -5.68 3.08
N ALA A 52 -15.66 -5.30 2.93
CA ALA A 52 -14.98 -4.37 3.83
C ALA A 52 -15.54 -2.95 3.71
N GLU A 53 -15.50 -2.17 4.79
CA GLU A 53 -16.01 -0.78 4.79
C GLU A 53 -15.09 0.20 4.06
N LEU A 54 -13.79 -0.08 3.99
CA LEU A 54 -12.80 0.83 3.41
C LEU A 54 -11.84 0.06 2.49
N ALA A 55 -11.38 0.76 1.45
CA ALA A 55 -10.39 0.25 0.51
C ALA A 55 -9.56 1.38 -0.09
N THR A 56 -8.31 1.11 -0.46
CA THR A 56 -7.40 2.08 -1.08
C THR A 56 -6.46 1.47 -2.12
N ILE A 57 -6.07 2.29 -3.10
CA ILE A 57 -4.78 2.14 -3.79
C ILE A 57 -3.83 3.17 -3.19
N THR A 58 -2.73 2.70 -2.62
CA THR A 58 -1.72 3.55 -1.96
C THR A 58 -0.38 3.37 -2.66
N LEU A 59 0.18 4.44 -3.21
CA LEU A 59 1.54 4.44 -3.76
C LEU A 59 2.57 4.33 -2.64
N VAL A 60 3.64 3.59 -2.88
CA VAL A 60 4.73 3.35 -1.93
C VAL A 60 5.85 4.33 -2.22
N LEU A 61 5.95 5.42 -1.46
CA LEU A 61 7.09 6.34 -1.54
C LEU A 61 8.04 6.12 -0.34
N PRO A 62 9.30 6.56 -0.43
CA PRO A 62 10.28 6.31 0.62
C PRO A 62 9.91 6.89 1.99
N ALA A 63 9.22 8.04 2.00
CA ALA A 63 8.89 8.77 3.22
C ALA A 63 7.40 8.67 3.62
N GLU A 64 6.52 8.36 2.68
CA GLU A 64 5.08 8.34 2.90
C GLU A 64 4.34 7.39 1.95
N GLY A 65 3.15 6.95 2.33
CA GLY A 65 2.17 6.37 1.42
C GLY A 65 1.28 7.48 0.87
N VAL A 66 1.09 7.51 -0.45
CA VAL A 66 0.16 8.46 -1.09
C VAL A 66 -1.08 7.72 -1.56
N VAL A 67 -2.22 8.00 -0.93
CA VAL A 67 -3.51 7.40 -1.28
C VAL A 67 -4.03 8.04 -2.55
N ARG A 68 -4.28 7.20 -3.56
CA ARG A 68 -4.68 7.68 -4.89
C ARG A 68 -6.10 7.32 -5.30
N ALA A 69 -6.57 6.17 -4.87
CA ALA A 69 -7.97 5.80 -4.98
C ALA A 69 -8.44 5.31 -3.62
N ARG A 70 -9.68 5.62 -3.26
CA ARG A 70 -10.21 5.28 -1.93
C ARG A 70 -11.73 5.18 -1.91
N VAL A 71 -12.22 4.24 -1.11
CA VAL A 71 -13.62 4.15 -0.69
C VAL A 71 -13.66 4.21 0.84
N GLY A 72 -14.57 5.01 1.38
CA GLY A 72 -14.78 5.14 2.83
C GLY A 72 -13.69 5.90 3.61
N SER A 73 -12.54 6.22 2.98
CA SER A 73 -11.43 6.94 3.60
C SER A 73 -11.35 8.40 3.12
N GLN A 74 -10.92 9.30 4.02
CA GLN A 74 -10.55 10.68 3.70
C GLN A 74 -9.04 10.93 3.80
N VAL A 75 -8.26 9.89 4.10
CA VAL A 75 -6.80 9.98 4.24
C VAL A 75 -6.18 10.15 2.85
N ALA A 76 -5.31 11.15 2.71
CA ALA A 76 -4.60 11.45 1.46
C ALA A 76 -3.14 10.97 1.50
N THR A 77 -2.48 11.13 2.65
CA THR A 77 -1.12 10.66 2.88
C THR A 77 -1.03 9.96 4.23
N ILE A 78 -0.11 8.99 4.32
CA ILE A 78 0.14 8.17 5.50
C ILE A 78 1.64 8.19 5.74
N ASP A 79 2.09 8.51 6.95
CA ASP A 79 3.51 8.41 7.29
C ASP A 79 4.00 6.97 7.05
N ALA A 80 5.12 6.78 6.36
CA ALA A 80 5.65 5.45 6.07
C ALA A 80 5.90 4.63 7.35
N ALA A 81 6.25 5.28 8.46
CA ALA A 81 6.44 4.63 9.76
C ALA A 81 5.12 4.13 10.37
N GLU A 82 3.98 4.74 10.02
CA GLU A 82 2.65 4.37 10.51
C GLU A 82 1.86 3.52 9.50
N SER A 83 2.40 3.30 8.32
CA SER A 83 1.71 2.64 7.22
C SER A 83 1.68 1.11 7.34
N PHE A 84 0.49 0.52 7.17
CA PHE A 84 0.35 -0.94 7.01
C PHE A 84 1.01 -1.44 5.74
N THR A 85 1.05 -0.61 4.69
CA THR A 85 1.71 -0.87 3.41
C THR A 85 3.16 -1.28 3.60
N ALA A 86 3.87 -0.68 4.56
CA ALA A 86 5.28 -0.99 4.84
C ALA A 86 5.48 -2.45 5.30
N VAL A 87 4.48 -3.06 5.93
CA VAL A 87 4.51 -4.49 6.28
C VAL A 87 4.14 -5.33 5.06
N THR A 88 3.12 -4.92 4.31
CA THR A 88 2.66 -5.61 3.10
C THR A 88 3.77 -5.80 2.07
N VAL A 89 4.54 -4.74 1.78
CA VAL A 89 5.61 -4.79 0.76
C VAL A 89 6.86 -5.58 1.17
N ARG A 90 6.96 -6.03 2.44
CA ARG A 90 8.05 -6.91 2.89
C ARG A 90 7.91 -8.33 2.35
N ASP A 91 6.68 -8.80 2.17
CA ASP A 91 6.38 -10.07 1.50
C ASP A 91 5.62 -9.78 0.20
N ARG A 92 6.38 -9.42 -0.83
CA ARG A 92 5.83 -9.01 -2.14
C ARG A 92 5.06 -10.14 -2.85
N LEU A 93 5.25 -11.39 -2.43
CA LEU A 93 4.68 -12.57 -3.09
C LEU A 93 3.34 -13.00 -2.50
N HIS A 94 3.06 -12.65 -1.24
CA HIS A 94 1.87 -13.10 -0.54
C HIS A 94 1.05 -11.93 0.00
N PRO A 95 -0.29 -11.98 -0.12
CA PRO A 95 -1.14 -11.01 0.54
C PRO A 95 -0.90 -11.01 2.05
N THR A 96 -0.81 -9.81 2.64
CA THR A 96 -0.86 -9.67 4.10
C THR A 96 -2.32 -9.73 4.53
N VAL A 97 -2.68 -10.76 5.29
CA VAL A 97 -4.06 -11.01 5.74
C VAL A 97 -4.10 -10.99 7.26
N VAL A 98 -4.89 -10.09 7.83
CA VAL A 98 -5.05 -9.95 9.29
C VAL A 98 -6.52 -9.78 9.63
N GLY A 99 -7.04 -10.74 10.40
CA GLY A 99 -8.43 -10.73 10.86
C GLY A 99 -8.67 -9.87 12.10
N ASP A 100 -7.66 -9.78 12.98
CA ASP A 100 -7.64 -8.93 14.17
C ASP A 100 -6.27 -8.25 14.33
N MET A 101 -6.22 -6.97 13.95
CA MET A 101 -5.03 -6.12 14.02
C MET A 101 -4.57 -5.86 15.45
N THR A 102 -5.44 -5.99 16.45
CA THR A 102 -5.07 -5.82 17.87
C THR A 102 -4.35 -7.04 18.43
N ALA A 103 -4.51 -8.20 17.79
CA ALA A 103 -3.85 -9.45 18.15
C ALA A 103 -2.57 -9.70 17.33
N ASP A 104 -2.33 -8.93 16.27
CA ASP A 104 -1.16 -9.06 15.42
C ASP A 104 0.01 -8.20 15.94
N PRO A 105 1.13 -8.79 16.40
CA PRO A 105 2.25 -8.04 16.95
C PRO A 105 2.88 -7.02 15.99
N ARG A 106 2.65 -7.15 14.68
CA ARG A 106 3.14 -6.21 13.67
C ARG A 106 2.36 -4.91 13.66
N PHE A 107 1.13 -4.91 14.19
CA PHE A 107 0.17 -3.80 14.06
C PHE A 107 -0.48 -3.37 15.39
N ALA A 108 -0.39 -4.18 16.45
CA ALA A 108 -1.11 -3.94 17.70
C ALA A 108 -0.85 -2.56 18.32
N ASP A 109 0.38 -2.04 18.20
CA ASP A 109 0.78 -0.73 18.73
C ASP A 109 0.61 0.42 17.72
N ASN A 110 0.15 0.15 16.50
CA ASN A 110 0.04 1.15 15.45
C ASN A 110 -1.05 2.21 15.79
N PRO A 111 -0.80 3.52 15.59
CA PRO A 111 -1.78 4.58 15.87
C PRO A 111 -3.13 4.43 15.16
N TYR A 112 -3.17 3.85 13.96
CA TYR A 112 -4.42 3.57 13.23
C TYR A 112 -5.23 2.43 13.87
N VAL A 113 -4.59 1.56 14.66
CA VAL A 113 -5.23 0.47 15.41
C VAL A 113 -5.67 0.93 16.80
N THR A 114 -4.76 1.58 17.55
CA THR A 114 -4.99 1.99 18.95
C THR A 114 -5.77 3.30 19.08
N GLY A 115 -5.67 4.18 18.08
CA GLY A 115 -6.25 5.51 18.07
C GLY A 115 -7.70 5.57 17.60
N HIS A 116 -8.07 6.72 17.03
CA HIS A 116 -9.47 7.02 16.68
C HIS A 116 -9.98 6.29 15.44
N HIS A 117 -9.10 5.91 14.51
CA HIS A 117 -9.46 5.17 13.30
C HIS A 117 -9.93 3.73 13.58
N ARG A 118 -9.43 3.13 14.67
CA ARG A 118 -9.84 1.81 15.17
C ARG A 118 -9.84 0.73 14.09
N VAL A 119 -8.81 0.67 13.26
CA VAL A 119 -8.67 -0.41 12.28
C VAL A 119 -8.55 -1.75 13.01
N ARG A 120 -9.29 -2.76 12.57
CA ARG A 120 -9.37 -4.09 13.19
C ARG A 120 -9.09 -5.24 12.24
N ALA A 121 -9.37 -5.09 10.95
CA ALA A 121 -9.05 -6.12 9.97
C ALA A 121 -8.41 -5.48 8.73
N TYR A 122 -7.56 -6.24 8.05
CA TYR A 122 -6.78 -5.79 6.91
C TYR A 122 -6.52 -6.92 5.91
N ILE A 123 -6.62 -6.62 4.62
CA ILE A 123 -5.96 -7.38 3.55
C ILE A 123 -5.18 -6.39 2.70
N GLY A 124 -3.88 -6.63 2.53
CA GLY A 124 -3.02 -5.86 1.64
C GLY A 124 -2.39 -6.73 0.58
N VAL A 125 -2.33 -6.23 -0.65
CA VAL A 125 -1.67 -6.87 -1.79
C VAL A 125 -0.70 -5.88 -2.40
N THR A 126 0.55 -6.30 -2.58
CA THR A 126 1.58 -5.52 -3.28
C THR A 126 1.29 -5.48 -4.78
N VAL A 127 1.50 -4.31 -5.36
CA VAL A 127 1.52 -4.05 -6.81
C VAL A 127 2.95 -3.69 -7.17
N SER A 128 3.59 -4.53 -7.99
CA SER A 128 4.98 -4.37 -8.37
C SER A 128 5.16 -3.86 -9.79
N SER A 129 6.31 -3.23 -10.05
CA SER A 129 6.77 -2.95 -11.41
C SER A 129 7.21 -4.25 -12.10
N VAL A 130 7.49 -4.16 -13.40
CA VAL A 130 8.09 -5.27 -14.18
C VAL A 130 9.48 -5.69 -13.69
N GLU A 131 10.15 -4.84 -12.91
CA GLU A 131 11.42 -5.14 -12.24
C GLU A 131 11.25 -5.60 -10.78
N ASP A 132 10.04 -6.04 -10.43
CA ASP A 132 9.66 -6.52 -9.09
C ASP A 132 9.74 -5.47 -7.97
N GLU A 133 9.78 -4.18 -8.30
CA GLU A 133 9.82 -3.10 -7.32
C GLU A 133 8.39 -2.73 -6.84
N PRO A 134 8.10 -2.69 -5.53
CA PRO A 134 6.77 -2.36 -5.01
C PRO A 134 6.49 -0.89 -5.25
N ILE A 135 5.52 -0.61 -6.11
CA ILE A 135 5.13 0.75 -6.48
C ILE A 135 3.81 1.16 -5.85
N ALA A 136 2.94 0.21 -5.52
CA ALA A 136 1.69 0.47 -4.81
C ALA A 136 1.24 -0.73 -3.97
N THR A 137 0.15 -0.51 -3.23
CA THR A 137 -0.66 -1.57 -2.64
C THR A 137 -2.13 -1.37 -2.98
N VAL A 138 -2.83 -2.49 -3.13
CA VAL A 138 -4.30 -2.55 -3.10
C VAL A 138 -4.68 -3.15 -1.76
N GLU A 139 -5.46 -2.42 -0.98
CA GLU A 139 -5.75 -2.82 0.39
C GLU A 139 -7.20 -2.55 0.77
N VAL A 140 -7.72 -3.41 1.65
CA VAL A 140 -9.01 -3.25 2.31
C VAL A 140 -8.82 -3.28 3.81
N PHE A 141 -9.61 -2.49 4.52
CA PHE A 141 -9.60 -2.44 5.98
C PHE A 141 -11.00 -2.26 6.54
N ASP A 142 -11.15 -2.65 7.79
CA ASP A 142 -12.43 -2.57 8.50
C ASP A 142 -12.24 -2.19 9.96
N THR A 143 -13.27 -1.57 10.53
CA THR A 143 -13.34 -1.21 11.96
C THR A 143 -13.81 -2.38 12.84
N ARG A 144 -14.21 -3.50 12.23
CA ARG A 144 -14.57 -4.76 12.90
C ARG A 144 -13.56 -5.86 12.61
N VAL A 145 -13.38 -6.75 13.59
CA VAL A 145 -12.63 -8.00 13.41
C VAL A 145 -13.34 -8.84 12.34
N ARG A 146 -12.56 -9.51 11.49
CA ARG A 146 -13.08 -10.33 10.38
C ARG A 146 -12.37 -11.66 10.27
N GLU A 147 -13.12 -12.66 9.81
CA GLU A 147 -12.56 -13.90 9.27
C GLU A 147 -12.53 -13.78 7.75
N TRP A 148 -11.33 -13.62 7.18
CA TRP A 148 -11.14 -13.54 5.74
C TRP A 148 -11.16 -14.93 5.13
N THR A 149 -12.04 -15.12 4.15
CA THR A 149 -12.11 -16.36 3.38
C THR A 149 -11.01 -16.39 2.32
N ASP A 150 -10.52 -17.59 1.97
CA ASP A 150 -9.56 -17.74 0.87
C ASP A 150 -10.08 -17.14 -0.45
N ARG A 151 -11.41 -17.12 -0.65
CA ARG A 151 -12.01 -16.51 -1.83
C ARG A 151 -11.80 -14.99 -1.85
N GLN A 152 -12.00 -14.32 -0.72
CA GLN A 152 -11.77 -12.87 -0.60
C GLN A 152 -10.29 -12.54 -0.79
N VAL A 153 -9.39 -13.31 -0.17
CA VAL A 153 -7.94 -13.14 -0.35
C VAL A 153 -7.57 -13.32 -1.83
N ARG A 154 -8.06 -14.38 -2.49
CA ARG A 154 -7.84 -14.58 -3.94
C ARG A 154 -8.38 -13.44 -4.79
N HIS A 155 -9.55 -12.88 -4.46
CA HIS A 155 -10.11 -11.72 -5.17
C HIS A 155 -9.18 -10.51 -5.06
N MET A 156 -8.66 -10.23 -3.87
CA MET A 156 -7.68 -9.15 -3.67
C MET A 156 -6.39 -9.40 -4.49
N THR A 157 -5.89 -10.63 -4.54
CA THR A 157 -4.73 -10.98 -5.39
C THR A 157 -5.02 -10.81 -6.89
N ILE A 158 -6.26 -11.07 -7.34
CA ILE A 158 -6.67 -10.81 -8.72
C ILE A 158 -6.71 -9.30 -8.98
N LEU A 159 -7.29 -8.52 -8.07
CA LEU A 159 -7.33 -7.06 -8.17
C LEU A 159 -5.93 -6.44 -8.22
N GLY A 160 -5.01 -6.88 -7.36
CA GLY A 160 -3.61 -6.45 -7.41
C GLY A 160 -3.01 -6.63 -8.81
N ARG A 161 -3.17 -7.81 -9.42
CA ARG A 161 -2.72 -8.07 -10.80
C ARG A 161 -3.40 -7.22 -11.86
N MET A 162 -4.66 -6.87 -11.67
CA MET A 162 -5.37 -5.95 -12.57
C MET A 162 -4.78 -4.54 -12.49
N VAL A 163 -4.45 -4.07 -11.28
CA VAL A 163 -3.79 -2.79 -11.06
C VAL A 163 -2.37 -2.81 -11.64
N GLU A 164 -1.60 -3.89 -11.47
CA GLU A 164 -0.28 -4.05 -12.11
C GLU A 164 -0.37 -3.93 -13.64
N ALA A 165 -1.30 -4.65 -14.25
CA ALA A 165 -1.51 -4.60 -15.71
C ALA A 165 -1.91 -3.19 -16.17
N HIS A 166 -2.72 -2.48 -15.38
CA HIS A 166 -3.12 -1.12 -15.70
C HIS A 166 -1.96 -0.12 -15.58
N PHE A 167 -1.15 -0.24 -14.53
CA PHE A 167 0.05 0.56 -14.35
C PHE A 167 1.06 0.31 -15.46
N GLU A 168 1.22 -0.94 -15.89
CA GLU A 168 2.12 -1.27 -16.99
C GLU A 168 1.64 -0.67 -18.32
N LEU A 169 0.34 -0.73 -18.61
CA LEU A 169 -0.23 -0.03 -19.77
C LEU A 169 0.05 1.48 -19.69
N ARG A 170 -0.10 2.08 -18.52
CA ARG A 170 0.20 3.50 -18.30
C ARG A 170 1.67 3.82 -18.55
N ARG A 171 2.60 2.99 -18.06
CA ARG A 171 4.04 3.15 -18.31
C ARG A 171 4.34 3.17 -19.81
N LEU A 172 3.79 2.21 -20.55
CA LEU A 172 3.98 2.12 -22.00
C LEU A 172 3.43 3.36 -22.73
N LEU A 173 2.26 3.85 -22.33
CA LEU A 173 1.70 5.08 -22.89
C LEU A 173 2.54 6.30 -22.51
N HIS A 174 2.98 6.41 -21.26
CA HIS A 174 3.82 7.51 -20.79
C HIS A 174 5.13 7.59 -21.57
N GLU A 175 5.80 6.46 -21.77
CA GLU A 175 7.03 6.38 -22.58
C GLU A 175 6.79 6.74 -24.05
N ALA A 176 5.66 6.32 -24.62
CA ALA A 176 5.31 6.65 -26.01
C ALA A 176 5.02 8.15 -26.21
N PHE A 177 4.46 8.84 -25.21
CA PHE A 177 4.11 10.26 -25.30
C PHE A 177 5.21 11.23 -24.83
N GLN A 178 6.24 10.73 -24.12
CA GLN A 178 7.45 11.49 -23.75
C GLN A 178 8.56 11.37 -24.81
N GLY A 179 8.33 10.61 -25.88
CA GLY A 179 9.33 10.24 -26.91
C GLY A 179 9.38 11.11 -28.18
N ASP A 180 8.71 12.28 -28.20
CA ASP A 180 8.78 13.29 -29.28
C ASP A 180 9.49 14.58 -28.81
#